data_AF-A0A934UGZ9-F1
#
_entry.id   AF-A0A934UGZ9-F1
#
_cell.length_a   1.000
_cell.length_b   1.000
_cell.length_c   1.000
_cell.angle_alpha   90.00
_cell.angle_beta   90.00
_cell.angle_gamma   90.00
#
_symmetry.space_group_name_H-M   'P 1'
#
loop_
_entity.id
_entity.type
_entity.pdbx_description
1 polymer ?
#
loop_
_entity_poly.entity_id
_entity_poly.type
_entity_poly.pdbx_seq_one_letter_code
_entity_poly.pdbx_strand_id
1 'polypeptide(L)'
;ERIGKGDTLVVVRIDRLARSLSHLLEVIERLEGKGAFFRSLQDPIDTASPQGKFTLQVLGAAAEFERALIRERTKAGLASARSKGRVGGNPGLRAKDPEALRKVRLARQDGYMERLNETAQDWVPHVRRLRPDMAWEDVLRIINGPLPHDRRWTQSRLLRAVKAYVADGFLPAEVLGRAGRRETDDRLPAIVAAIKGSDPDITLQAICDRLEAMRERTPRGRTSWQPSSVRMLLERAERLGLLVRQMD
;
A
#
# COMPACT_ATOMS: atom_id res chain seq x y z
N GLU A 1 -23.57 -0.70 10.30
CA GLU A 1 -23.75 -1.94 9.49
C GLU A 1 -25.07 -2.70 9.73
N ARG A 2 -25.78 -2.51 10.84
CA ARG A 2 -26.99 -3.32 11.18
C ARG A 2 -28.34 -2.87 10.58
N ILE A 3 -28.38 -1.78 9.81
CA ILE A 3 -29.62 -1.22 9.24
C ILE A 3 -29.93 -1.86 7.89
N GLY A 4 -31.15 -2.38 7.74
CA GLY A 4 -31.68 -3.03 6.53
C GLY A 4 -32.92 -2.35 5.95
N LYS A 5 -33.54 -3.00 4.96
CA LYS A 5 -34.72 -2.48 4.26
C LYS A 5 -35.92 -2.38 5.21
N GLY A 6 -36.60 -1.23 5.22
CA GLY A 6 -37.75 -0.94 6.06
C GLY A 6 -37.42 -0.37 7.45
N ASP A 7 -36.16 -0.46 7.87
CA ASP A 7 -35.72 0.11 9.15
C ASP A 7 -35.75 1.64 9.11
N THR A 8 -35.88 2.28 10.28
CA THR A 8 -35.79 3.74 10.42
C THR A 8 -34.69 4.11 11.41
N LEU A 9 -33.72 4.92 10.96
CA LEU A 9 -32.76 5.56 11.86
C LEU A 9 -33.43 6.74 12.56
N VAL A 10 -33.67 6.60 13.86
CA VAL A 10 -34.26 7.65 14.70
C VAL A 10 -33.16 8.36 15.48
N VAL A 11 -33.16 9.69 15.43
CA VAL A 11 -32.25 10.54 16.21
C VAL A 11 -33.03 11.60 16.99
N VAL A 12 -32.50 12.01 18.14
CA VAL A 12 -33.13 13.06 18.96
C VAL A 12 -33.07 14.40 18.24
N ARG A 13 -31.92 14.72 17.64
CA ARG A 13 -31.67 15.94 16.86
C ARG A 13 -30.64 15.68 15.76
N ILE A 14 -30.72 16.45 14.68
CA ILE A 14 -29.80 16.35 13.53
C ILE A 14 -28.35 16.67 13.91
N ASP A 15 -28.11 17.66 14.78
CA ASP A 15 -26.75 18.08 15.20
C ASP A 15 -25.96 16.98 15.92
N ARG A 16 -26.66 16.00 16.49
CA ARG A 16 -26.06 14.83 17.17
C ARG A 16 -25.63 13.74 16.20
N LEU A 17 -26.19 13.72 14.99
CA LEU A 17 -25.83 12.77 13.94
C LEU A 17 -24.80 13.37 12.99
N ALA A 18 -25.00 14.62 12.57
CA ALA A 18 -24.23 15.22 11.49
C ALA A 18 -23.65 16.58 11.84
N ARG A 19 -22.35 16.76 11.55
CA ARG A 19 -21.61 18.01 11.74
C ARG A 19 -21.80 19.01 10.60
N SER A 20 -22.48 18.62 9.52
CA SER A 20 -22.81 19.46 8.38
C SER A 20 -24.01 18.89 7.62
N LEU A 21 -24.71 19.72 6.85
CA LEU A 21 -25.83 19.24 6.02
C LEU A 21 -25.36 18.24 4.96
N SER A 22 -24.15 18.39 4.41
CA SER A 22 -23.58 17.40 3.49
C SER A 22 -23.45 16.02 4.13
N HIS A 23 -22.94 15.97 5.36
CA HIS A 23 -22.82 14.71 6.07
C HIS A 23 -24.19 14.11 6.39
N LEU A 24 -25.21 14.93 6.70
CA LEU A 24 -26.57 14.45 6.87
C LEU A 24 -27.13 13.82 5.58
N LEU A 25 -26.98 14.51 4.44
CA LEU A 25 -27.42 14.01 3.15
C LEU A 25 -26.73 12.71 2.77
N GLU A 26 -25.40 12.60 2.98
CA GLU A 26 -24.65 11.37 2.75
C GLU A 26 -25.17 10.19 3.61
N VAL A 27 -25.53 10.45 4.87
CA VAL A 27 -26.12 9.42 5.75
C VAL A 27 -27.50 9.00 5.23
N ILE A 28 -28.33 9.96 4.81
CA ILE A 28 -29.68 9.67 4.30
C ILE A 28 -29.61 8.92 2.97
N GLU A 29 -28.74 9.31 2.04
CA GLU A 29 -28.53 8.59 0.76
C GLU A 29 -28.10 7.14 1.01
N ARG A 30 -27.22 6.90 1.99
CA ARG A 30 -26.83 5.54 2.38
C ARG A 30 -27.98 4.74 2.98
N LEU A 31 -28.92 5.37 3.69
CA LEU A 31 -30.12 4.72 4.22
C LEU A 31 -31.11 4.41 3.08
N GLU A 32 -31.37 5.37 2.20
CA GLU A 32 -32.25 5.17 1.04
C GLU A 32 -31.74 4.08 0.11
N GLY A 33 -30.42 4.01 -0.14
CA GLY A 33 -29.79 2.95 -0.92
C GLY A 33 -29.97 1.54 -0.32
N LYS A 34 -30.29 1.45 0.97
CA LYS A 34 -30.66 0.20 1.66
C LYS A 34 -32.17 0.00 1.79
N GLY A 35 -32.97 0.95 1.32
CA GLY A 35 -34.42 0.98 1.52
C GLY A 35 -34.84 1.27 2.97
N ALA A 36 -34.00 1.97 3.73
CA ALA A 36 -34.26 2.41 5.10
C ALA A 36 -34.68 3.90 5.12
N PHE A 37 -35.25 4.34 6.24
CA PHE A 37 -35.74 5.70 6.47
C PHE A 37 -34.94 6.42 7.56
N PHE A 38 -35.14 7.72 7.66
CA PHE A 38 -34.54 8.60 8.65
C PHE A 38 -35.62 9.46 9.30
N ARG A 39 -35.55 9.61 10.62
CA ARG A 39 -36.45 10.47 11.38
C ARG A 39 -35.71 11.20 12.49
N SER A 40 -35.90 12.52 12.57
CA SER A 40 -35.57 13.30 13.76
C SER A 40 -36.80 13.44 14.66
N LEU A 41 -36.60 13.38 15.98
CA LEU A 41 -37.67 13.58 16.96
C LEU A 41 -37.97 15.07 17.21
N GLN A 42 -36.96 15.93 17.13
CA GLN A 42 -37.10 17.36 17.41
C GLN A 42 -37.02 18.24 16.16
N ASP A 43 -36.64 17.68 15.00
CA ASP A 43 -36.60 18.40 13.73
C ASP A 43 -37.69 17.88 12.79
N PRO A 44 -38.26 18.71 11.89
CA PRO A 44 -39.36 18.34 11.00
C PRO A 44 -38.87 17.52 9.78
N ILE A 45 -37.99 16.54 10.00
CA ILE A 45 -37.44 15.68 8.95
C ILE A 45 -37.79 14.23 9.24
N ASP A 46 -38.72 13.70 8.46
CA ASP A 46 -39.08 12.29 8.38
C ASP A 46 -39.10 11.85 6.92
N THR A 47 -38.09 11.08 6.50
CA THR A 47 -37.95 10.65 5.11
C THR A 47 -38.89 9.50 4.74
N ALA A 48 -39.68 8.97 5.67
CA ALA A 48 -40.79 8.09 5.33
C ALA A 48 -42.00 8.86 4.77
N SER A 49 -42.05 10.18 4.97
CA SER A 49 -43.13 11.05 4.48
C SER A 49 -42.72 11.82 3.20
N PRO A 50 -43.63 12.00 2.22
CA PRO A 50 -43.38 12.87 1.07
C PRO A 50 -43.00 14.31 1.46
N GLN A 51 -43.62 14.83 2.51
CA GLN A 51 -43.37 16.17 3.04
C GLN A 51 -41.96 16.29 3.60
N GLY A 52 -41.52 15.33 4.43
CA GLY A 52 -40.18 15.34 5.01
C GLY A 52 -39.08 15.13 3.95
N LYS A 53 -39.34 14.32 2.92
CA LYS A 53 -38.44 14.23 1.75
C LYS A 53 -38.32 15.56 1.00
N PHE A 54 -39.44 16.24 0.75
CA PHE A 54 -39.44 17.55 0.11
C PHE A 54 -38.66 18.58 0.95
N THR A 55 -38.92 18.66 2.26
CA THR A 55 -38.20 19.55 3.17
C THR A 55 -36.70 19.30 3.14
N LEU A 56 -36.28 18.03 3.15
CA LEU A 56 -34.87 17.67 3.06
C LEU A 56 -34.24 18.13 1.72
N GLN A 57 -34.92 17.93 0.60
CA GLN A 57 -34.45 18.35 -0.72
C GLN A 57 -34.30 19.87 -0.81
N VAL A 58 -35.28 20.63 -0.30
CA VAL A 58 -35.22 22.09 -0.26
C VAL A 58 -34.04 22.57 0.60
N LEU A 59 -33.82 21.97 1.78
CA LEU A 59 -32.67 22.30 2.62
C LEU A 59 -31.35 21.97 1.93
N GLY A 60 -31.27 20.82 1.26
CA GLY A 60 -30.10 20.44 0.46
C GLY A 60 -29.78 21.46 -0.63
N ALA A 61 -30.78 21.82 -1.44
CA ALA A 61 -30.66 22.83 -2.49
C ALA A 61 -30.25 24.20 -1.94
N ALA A 62 -30.82 24.63 -0.81
CA ALA A 62 -30.47 25.89 -0.16
C ALA A 62 -29.00 25.91 0.29
N ALA A 63 -28.49 24.82 0.88
CA ALA A 63 -27.09 24.76 1.29
C ALA A 63 -26.12 24.67 0.11
N GLU A 64 -26.49 24.01 -0.98
CA GLU A 64 -25.69 24.03 -2.22
C GLU A 64 -25.61 25.44 -2.80
N PHE A 65 -26.75 26.15 -2.83
CA PHE A 65 -26.82 27.53 -3.26
C PHE A 65 -25.95 28.45 -2.39
N GLU A 66 -26.03 28.32 -1.06
CA GLU A 66 -25.18 29.10 -0.14
C GLU A 66 -23.68 28.84 -0.39
N ARG A 67 -23.27 27.57 -0.56
CA ARG A 67 -21.87 27.25 -0.90
C ARG A 67 -21.45 27.84 -2.24
N ALA A 68 -22.33 27.83 -3.23
CA ALA A 68 -22.07 28.44 -4.53
C ALA A 68 -21.85 29.95 -4.37
N LEU A 69 -22.71 30.65 -3.63
CA LEU A 69 -22.57 32.08 -3.34
C LEU A 69 -21.27 32.40 -2.57
N ILE A 70 -20.90 31.60 -1.57
CA ILE A 70 -19.63 31.77 -0.83
C ILE A 70 -18.44 31.63 -1.78
N ARG A 71 -18.47 30.61 -2.66
CA ARG A 71 -17.41 30.41 -3.66
C ARG A 71 -17.33 31.57 -4.64
N GLU A 72 -18.47 32.04 -5.13
CA GLU A 72 -18.55 33.18 -6.04
C GLU A 72 -17.98 34.44 -5.40
N ARG A 73 -18.43 34.77 -4.18
CA ARG A 73 -17.94 35.91 -3.40
C ARG A 73 -16.44 35.81 -3.12
N THR A 74 -15.95 34.62 -2.80
CA THR A 74 -14.51 34.37 -2.60
C THR A 74 -13.72 34.61 -3.87
N LYS A 75 -14.20 34.09 -5.01
CA LYS A 75 -13.57 34.31 -6.32
C LYS A 75 -13.56 35.79 -6.71
N ALA A 76 -14.67 36.50 -6.53
CA ALA A 76 -14.77 37.93 -6.78
C ALA A 76 -13.80 38.73 -5.88
N GLY A 77 -13.75 38.40 -4.59
CA GLY A 77 -12.80 39.00 -3.65
C GLY A 77 -11.34 38.74 -4.02
N LEU A 78 -11.01 37.51 -4.43
CA LEU A 78 -9.67 37.16 -4.92
C LEU A 78 -9.32 37.90 -6.23
N ALA A 79 -10.26 38.07 -7.15
CA ALA A 79 -10.06 38.81 -8.38
C ALA A 79 -9.81 40.30 -8.11
N SER A 80 -10.60 40.92 -7.23
CA SER A 80 -10.39 42.31 -6.79
C SER A 80 -9.06 42.50 -6.05
N ALA A 81 -8.69 41.55 -5.18
CA ALA A 81 -7.40 41.58 -4.52
C ALA A 81 -6.23 41.52 -5.53
N ARG A 82 -6.33 40.64 -6.53
CA ARG A 82 -5.34 40.52 -7.60
C ARG A 82 -5.24 41.78 -8.46
N SER A 83 -6.36 42.42 -8.82
CA SER A 83 -6.33 43.67 -9.59
C SER A 83 -5.67 44.82 -8.82
N LYS A 84 -5.76 44.80 -7.48
CA LYS A 84 -5.05 45.70 -6.57
C LYS A 84 -3.59 45.28 -6.29
N GLY A 85 -3.04 44.32 -7.04
CA GLY A 85 -1.66 43.86 -6.91
C GLY A 85 -1.39 42.86 -5.78
N ARG A 86 -2.41 42.41 -5.03
CA ARG A 86 -2.23 41.40 -3.98
C ARG A 86 -2.06 40.02 -4.58
N VAL A 87 -0.92 39.39 -4.32
CA VAL A 87 -0.65 37.99 -4.67
C VAL A 87 -0.90 37.12 -3.42
N GLY A 88 -1.79 36.09 -3.49
CA GLY A 88 -2.31 35.25 -2.35
C GLY A 88 -1.26 34.45 -1.55
N GLY A 89 -1.43 33.20 -1.10
CA GLY A 89 -0.30 32.29 -0.74
C GLY A 89 0.78 32.76 0.29
N ASN A 90 1.80 31.93 0.54
CA ASN A 90 2.90 32.26 1.48
C ASN A 90 3.97 33.13 0.77
N PRO A 91 4.25 34.37 1.25
CA PRO A 91 5.26 35.24 0.64
C PRO A 91 6.67 34.63 0.55
N GLY A 92 7.12 33.95 1.61
CA GLY A 92 8.44 33.31 1.64
C GLY A 92 8.58 32.21 0.61
N LEU A 93 7.53 31.39 0.39
CA LEU A 93 7.55 30.38 -0.66
C LEU A 93 7.62 30.98 -2.07
N ARG A 94 7.00 32.14 -2.28
CA ARG A 94 7.09 32.84 -3.58
C ARG A 94 8.45 33.43 -3.85
N ALA A 95 9.05 34.03 -2.83
CA ALA A 95 10.40 34.55 -2.89
C ALA A 95 11.45 33.43 -2.99
N LYS A 96 11.04 32.16 -2.96
CA LYS A 96 11.92 30.99 -2.81
C LYS A 96 12.87 31.14 -1.63
N ASP A 97 12.38 31.78 -0.56
CA ASP A 97 13.11 31.98 0.68
C ASP A 97 13.56 30.61 1.23
N PRO A 98 14.88 30.38 1.39
CA PRO A 98 15.42 29.14 1.93
C PRO A 98 14.79 28.75 3.28
N GLU A 99 14.50 29.73 4.15
CA GLU A 99 13.90 29.48 5.45
C GLU A 99 12.44 29.01 5.34
N ALA A 100 11.63 29.69 4.53
CA ALA A 100 10.26 29.27 4.26
C ALA A 100 10.19 27.88 3.62
N LEU A 101 11.08 27.59 2.66
CA LEU A 101 11.19 26.28 2.02
C LEU A 101 11.62 25.20 3.01
N ARG A 102 12.57 25.51 3.92
CA ARG A 102 13.01 24.61 4.99
C ARG A 102 11.87 24.30 5.96
N LYS A 103 11.14 25.31 6.44
CA LYS A 103 9.99 25.13 7.34
C LYS A 103 8.90 24.26 6.72
N VAL A 104 8.57 24.47 5.44
CA VAL A 104 7.58 23.64 4.73
C VAL A 104 8.10 22.22 4.52
N ARG A 105 9.39 22.05 4.24
CA ARG A 105 10.01 20.72 4.13
C ARG A 105 9.93 19.97 5.46
N LEU A 106 10.30 20.62 6.56
CA LEU A 106 10.22 20.06 7.91
C LEU A 106 8.79 19.69 8.26
N ALA A 107 7.84 20.61 8.14
CA ALA A 107 6.42 20.31 8.42
C ALA A 107 5.86 19.15 7.56
N ARG A 108 6.30 19.03 6.29
CA ARG A 108 5.94 17.89 5.43
C ARG A 108 6.61 16.59 5.87
N GLN A 109 7.85 16.65 6.32
CA GLN A 109 8.59 15.52 6.87
C GLN A 109 7.96 15.05 8.18
N ASP A 110 7.66 15.96 9.10
CA ASP A 110 7.00 15.67 10.39
C ASP A 110 5.66 14.98 10.16
N GLY A 111 4.78 15.56 9.34
CA GLY A 111 3.50 14.93 9.03
C GLY A 111 3.63 13.63 8.22
N TYR A 112 4.70 13.45 7.45
CA TYR A 112 4.99 12.16 6.80
C TYR A 112 5.43 11.11 7.82
N MET A 113 6.31 11.49 8.75
CA MET A 113 6.79 10.61 9.82
C MET A 113 5.67 10.21 10.77
N GLU A 114 4.78 11.13 11.14
CA GLU A 114 3.60 10.83 11.97
C GLU A 114 2.75 9.72 11.34
N ARG A 115 2.38 9.86 10.06
CA ARG A 115 1.64 8.81 9.32
C ARG A 115 2.43 7.50 9.16
N LEU A 116 3.75 7.57 9.02
CA LEU A 116 4.56 6.35 8.97
C LEU A 116 4.55 5.61 10.31
N ASN A 117 4.64 6.36 11.41
CA ASN A 117 4.68 5.83 12.77
C ASN A 117 3.42 5.01 13.10
N GLU A 118 2.26 5.41 12.58
CA GLU A 118 0.99 4.65 12.71
C GLU A 118 1.09 3.20 12.17
N THR A 119 1.99 2.97 11.22
CA THR A 119 2.18 1.66 10.56
C THR A 119 3.51 1.01 10.87
N ALA A 120 4.33 1.62 11.73
CA ALA A 120 5.71 1.21 12.00
C ALA A 120 5.81 -0.25 12.48
N GLN A 121 4.86 -0.67 13.32
CA GLN A 121 4.82 -2.03 13.89
C GLN A 121 4.69 -3.11 12.80
N ASP A 122 4.06 -2.80 11.66
CA ASP A 122 3.79 -3.75 10.59
C ASP A 122 5.03 -4.10 9.75
N TRP A 123 6.07 -3.24 9.74
CA TRP A 123 7.20 -3.39 8.81
C TRP A 123 8.58 -3.17 9.44
N VAL A 124 8.73 -2.31 10.45
CA VAL A 124 10.03 -1.99 11.06
C VAL A 124 10.71 -3.24 11.65
N PRO A 125 10.02 -4.11 12.42
CA PRO A 125 10.65 -5.31 12.97
C PRO A 125 11.14 -6.27 11.88
N HIS A 126 10.37 -6.38 10.79
CA HIS A 126 10.72 -7.23 9.63
C HIS A 126 11.96 -6.70 8.92
N VAL A 127 12.03 -5.40 8.63
CA VAL A 127 13.19 -4.80 7.97
C VAL A 127 14.44 -4.93 8.83
N ARG A 128 14.35 -4.64 10.14
CA ARG A 128 15.48 -4.75 11.07
C ARG A 128 16.03 -6.17 11.15
N ARG A 129 15.15 -7.18 11.12
CA ARG A 129 15.55 -8.59 11.23
C ARG A 129 16.08 -9.19 9.92
N LEU A 130 15.51 -8.80 8.78
CA LEU A 130 15.74 -9.50 7.50
C LEU A 130 16.77 -8.79 6.61
N ARG A 131 17.11 -7.54 6.89
CA ARG A 131 18.06 -6.76 6.11
C ARG A 131 19.36 -6.56 6.90
N PRO A 132 20.52 -6.62 6.24
CA PRO A 132 20.73 -6.66 4.78
C PRO A 132 20.66 -8.05 4.13
N ASP A 133 20.59 -9.14 4.90
CA ASP A 133 20.81 -10.51 4.39
C ASP A 133 19.85 -10.92 3.27
N MET A 134 18.58 -10.49 3.33
CA MET A 134 17.55 -10.87 2.37
C MET A 134 17.25 -9.77 1.35
N ALA A 135 16.95 -10.12 0.10
CA ALA A 135 16.62 -9.16 -0.94
C ALA A 135 15.32 -8.39 -0.63
N TRP A 136 15.24 -7.13 -1.08
CA TRP A 136 14.07 -6.28 -0.85
C TRP A 136 12.76 -6.87 -1.40
N GLU A 137 12.81 -7.64 -2.48
CA GLU A 137 11.63 -8.31 -3.05
C GLU A 137 11.01 -9.34 -2.08
N ASP A 138 11.85 -10.10 -1.39
CA ASP A 138 11.41 -11.14 -0.46
C ASP A 138 10.95 -10.51 0.85
N VAL A 139 11.65 -9.47 1.33
CA VAL A 139 11.24 -8.69 2.50
C VAL A 139 9.88 -8.04 2.25
N LEU A 140 9.67 -7.48 1.06
CA LEU A 140 8.39 -6.90 0.67
C LEU A 140 7.28 -7.96 0.62
N ARG A 141 7.57 -9.18 0.13
CA ARG A 141 6.60 -10.29 0.12
C ARG A 141 6.17 -10.68 1.54
N ILE A 142 7.12 -10.75 2.48
CA ILE A 142 6.83 -11.07 3.89
C ILE A 142 5.99 -9.97 4.54
N ILE A 143 6.37 -8.70 4.37
CA ILE A 143 5.63 -7.56 4.95
C ILE A 143 4.21 -7.47 4.37
N ASN A 144 4.03 -7.71 3.06
CA ASN A 144 2.72 -7.63 2.42
C ASN A 144 1.83 -8.85 2.65
N GLY A 145 2.38 -9.99 3.07
CA GLY A 145 1.64 -11.24 3.29
C GLY A 145 0.42 -11.08 4.21
N PRO A 146 0.56 -10.53 5.42
CA PRO A 146 -0.55 -10.33 6.35
C PRO A 146 -1.40 -9.09 6.05
N LEU A 147 -0.98 -8.21 5.14
CA LEU A 147 -1.65 -6.92 4.92
C LEU A 147 -2.79 -7.01 3.88
N PRO A 148 -3.92 -6.33 4.13
CA PRO A 148 -4.98 -6.19 3.14
C PRO A 148 -4.48 -5.42 1.92
N HIS A 149 -5.10 -5.66 0.76
CA HIS A 149 -4.61 -5.18 -0.54
C HIS A 149 -4.39 -3.67 -0.63
N ASP A 150 -5.24 -2.88 0.02
CA ASP A 150 -5.20 -1.42 0.09
C ASP A 150 -4.05 -0.87 0.95
N ARG A 151 -3.54 -1.69 1.88
CA ARG A 151 -2.42 -1.33 2.78
C ARG A 151 -1.08 -1.92 2.35
N ARG A 152 -1.02 -2.62 1.22
CA ARG A 152 0.24 -3.21 0.72
C ARG A 152 1.25 -2.14 0.35
N TRP A 153 2.50 -2.43 0.69
CA TRP A 153 3.66 -1.63 0.34
C TRP A 153 4.10 -1.92 -1.09
N THR A 154 4.55 -0.87 -1.77
CA THR A 154 5.42 -1.03 -2.94
C THR A 154 6.87 -0.93 -2.49
N GLN A 155 7.80 -1.55 -3.23
CA GLN A 155 9.23 -1.52 -2.89
C GLN A 155 9.74 -0.07 -2.74
N SER A 156 9.37 0.82 -3.66
CA SER A 156 9.79 2.23 -3.63
C SER A 156 9.25 2.99 -2.42
N ARG A 157 8.02 2.71 -1.99
CA ARG A 157 7.42 3.34 -0.79
C ARG A 157 8.09 2.84 0.48
N LEU A 158 8.32 1.54 0.59
CA LEU A 158 9.01 0.94 1.73
C LEU A 158 10.45 1.47 1.83
N LEU A 159 11.20 1.48 0.72
CA LEU A 159 12.56 2.03 0.70
C LEU A 159 12.61 3.50 1.13
N ARG A 160 11.62 4.31 0.75
CA ARG A 160 11.54 5.72 1.18
C ARG A 160 11.31 5.82 2.69
N ALA A 161 10.41 5.01 3.23
CA ALA A 161 10.13 4.97 4.68
C ALA A 161 11.35 4.49 5.48
N VAL A 162 12.02 3.43 5.02
CA VAL A 162 13.26 2.92 5.62
C VAL A 162 14.35 3.99 5.62
N LYS A 163 14.55 4.69 4.49
CA LYS A 163 15.54 5.79 4.42
C LYS A 163 15.24 6.92 5.40
N ALA A 164 13.98 7.28 5.57
CA ALA A 164 13.58 8.29 6.55
C ALA A 164 13.89 7.82 7.98
N TYR A 165 13.56 6.56 8.31
CA TYR A 165 13.86 5.97 9.62
C TYR A 165 15.36 5.83 9.90
N VAL A 166 16.17 5.56 8.88
CA VAL A 166 17.64 5.54 9.01
C VAL A 166 18.18 6.96 9.23
N ALA A 167 17.67 7.95 8.50
CA ALA A 167 18.08 9.34 8.65
C ALA A 167 17.78 9.89 10.06
N ASP A 168 16.65 9.47 10.65
CA ASP A 168 16.22 9.88 12.00
C ASP A 168 16.76 8.94 13.11
N GLY A 169 17.55 7.91 12.77
CA GLY A 169 18.22 7.03 13.72
C GLY A 169 17.37 5.88 14.31
N PHE A 170 16.16 5.64 13.81
CA PHE A 170 15.27 4.56 14.27
C PHE A 170 15.61 3.17 13.68
N LEU A 171 16.34 3.15 12.56
CA LEU A 171 16.86 1.93 11.92
C LEU A 171 18.37 2.06 11.69
N PRO A 172 19.14 0.97 11.86
CA PRO A 172 20.56 1.00 11.58
C PRO A 172 20.81 1.14 10.06
N ALA A 173 21.84 1.88 9.66
CA ALA A 173 22.11 2.18 8.25
C ALA A 173 22.40 0.92 7.40
N GLU A 174 22.86 -0.16 8.05
CA GLU A 174 23.16 -1.45 7.43
C GLU A 174 21.97 -2.09 6.70
N VAL A 175 20.72 -1.80 7.10
CA VAL A 175 19.52 -2.33 6.42
C VAL A 175 19.41 -1.87 4.95
N LEU A 176 20.02 -0.73 4.63
CA LEU A 176 20.09 -0.19 3.27
C LEU A 176 21.24 -0.79 2.44
N GLY A 177 22.12 -1.56 3.07
CA GLY A 177 23.26 -2.21 2.42
C GLY A 177 22.83 -3.11 1.27
N ARG A 178 23.71 -3.39 0.30
CA ARG A 178 23.36 -4.32 -0.77
C ARG A 178 23.07 -5.69 -0.15
N ALA A 179 21.97 -6.33 -0.56
CA ALA A 179 21.74 -7.70 -0.14
C ALA A 179 22.96 -8.56 -0.48
N GLY A 180 23.33 -9.48 0.41
CA GLY A 180 24.28 -10.52 0.09
C GLY A 180 23.89 -11.12 -1.27
N ARG A 181 24.89 -11.45 -2.10
CA ARG A 181 24.61 -12.16 -3.35
C ARG A 181 23.81 -13.38 -2.95
N ARG A 182 22.54 -13.41 -3.35
CA ARG A 182 21.69 -14.59 -3.22
C ARG A 182 22.55 -15.74 -3.73
N GLU A 183 22.86 -16.71 -2.87
CA GLU A 183 23.18 -18.05 -3.32
C GLU A 183 21.96 -18.47 -4.12
N THR A 184 21.95 -18.11 -5.40
CA THR A 184 20.80 -18.29 -6.25
C THR A 184 20.71 -19.77 -6.52
N ASP A 185 19.90 -20.43 -5.70
CA ASP A 185 19.21 -21.67 -6.06
C ASP A 185 20.12 -22.89 -6.09
N ASP A 186 20.83 -23.15 -4.98
CA ASP A 186 21.58 -24.41 -4.79
C ASP A 186 20.66 -25.61 -4.56
N ARG A 187 19.34 -25.39 -4.47
CA ARG A 187 18.34 -26.45 -4.48
C ARG A 187 18.42 -27.30 -5.75
N LEU A 188 18.47 -26.68 -6.93
CA LEU A 188 18.50 -27.43 -8.19
C LEU A 188 19.83 -28.18 -8.40
N PRO A 189 21.02 -27.57 -8.20
CA PRO A 189 22.29 -28.29 -8.11
C PRO A 189 22.29 -29.41 -7.06
N ALA A 190 21.70 -29.20 -5.88
CA ALA A 190 21.63 -30.23 -4.83
C ALA A 190 20.69 -31.39 -5.20
N ILE A 191 19.53 -31.13 -5.81
CA ILE A 191 18.63 -32.19 -6.30
C ILE A 191 19.31 -33.00 -7.41
N VAL A 192 19.95 -32.31 -8.35
CA VAL A 192 20.66 -32.96 -9.46
C VAL A 192 21.87 -33.76 -8.94
N ALA A 193 22.60 -33.25 -7.95
CA ALA A 193 23.67 -33.97 -7.27
C ALA A 193 23.16 -35.20 -6.51
N ALA A 194 22.03 -35.09 -5.80
CA ALA A 194 21.41 -36.21 -5.10
C ALA A 194 20.96 -37.32 -6.08
N ILE A 195 20.39 -36.94 -7.23
CA ILE A 195 20.00 -37.90 -8.28
C ILE A 195 21.25 -38.60 -8.84
N LYS A 196 22.29 -37.85 -9.23
CA LYS A 196 23.54 -38.40 -9.78
C LYS A 196 24.34 -39.21 -8.74
N GLY A 197 24.28 -38.83 -7.47
CA GLY A 197 24.89 -39.57 -6.37
C GLY A 197 24.18 -40.88 -6.03
N SER A 198 22.86 -40.97 -6.27
CA SER A 198 22.09 -42.20 -6.08
C SER A 198 22.27 -43.23 -7.20
N ASP A 199 22.64 -42.76 -8.39
CA ASP A 199 22.91 -43.58 -9.58
C ASP A 199 24.01 -42.91 -10.42
N PRO A 200 25.29 -43.32 -10.24
CA PRO A 200 26.42 -42.71 -10.93
C PRO A 200 26.38 -42.83 -12.46
N ASP A 201 25.69 -43.82 -13.01
CA ASP A 201 25.63 -44.08 -14.45
C ASP A 201 24.40 -43.46 -15.13
N ILE A 202 23.55 -42.77 -14.36
CA ILE A 202 22.35 -42.11 -14.89
C ILE A 202 22.71 -41.12 -16.00
N THR A 203 21.98 -41.21 -17.12
CA THR A 203 22.15 -40.32 -18.27
C THR A 203 21.55 -38.95 -17.98
N LEU A 204 22.07 -37.91 -18.66
CA LEU A 204 21.55 -36.55 -18.52
C LEU A 204 20.06 -36.44 -18.90
N GLN A 205 19.61 -37.24 -19.86
CA GLN A 205 18.20 -37.27 -20.26
C GLN A 205 17.32 -37.89 -19.17
N ALA A 206 17.76 -38.98 -18.54
CA ALA A 206 17.03 -39.57 -17.43
C ALA A 206 16.93 -38.64 -16.21
N ILE A 207 17.93 -37.79 -15.97
CA ILE A 207 17.83 -36.73 -14.95
C ILE A 207 16.77 -35.69 -15.34
N CYS A 208 16.71 -35.25 -16.61
CA CYS A 208 15.65 -34.35 -17.09
C CYS A 208 14.26 -34.92 -16.81
N ASP A 209 14.02 -36.17 -17.23
CA ASP A 209 12.73 -36.83 -17.10
C ASP A 209 12.30 -36.94 -15.62
N ARG A 210 13.26 -37.20 -14.72
CA ARG A 210 13.02 -37.26 -13.27
C ARG A 210 12.69 -35.90 -12.66
N LEU A 211 13.38 -34.83 -13.10
CA LEU A 211 13.07 -33.46 -12.67
C LEU A 211 11.67 -33.03 -13.13
N GLU A 212 11.26 -33.41 -14.35
CA GLU A 212 9.91 -33.17 -14.87
C GLU A 212 8.85 -33.94 -14.09
N ALA A 213 9.10 -35.21 -13.78
CA ALA A 213 8.21 -36.04 -12.95
C ALA A 213 8.03 -35.46 -11.54
N MET A 214 9.09 -34.88 -10.97
CA MET A 214 9.06 -34.15 -9.70
C MET A 214 8.40 -32.76 -9.79
N ARG A 215 7.97 -32.34 -10.99
CA ARG A 215 7.42 -31.01 -11.30
C ARG A 215 8.36 -29.86 -10.98
N GLU A 216 9.66 -30.11 -11.00
CA GLU A 216 10.67 -29.08 -10.80
C GLU A 216 10.78 -28.17 -12.03
N ARG A 217 10.85 -26.86 -11.80
CA ARG A 217 11.01 -25.88 -12.88
C ARG A 217 12.48 -25.65 -13.17
N THR A 218 12.81 -25.46 -14.45
CA THR A 218 14.17 -25.04 -14.84
C THR A 218 14.56 -23.70 -14.17
N PRO A 219 15.86 -23.34 -14.13
CA PRO A 219 16.30 -22.04 -13.61
C PRO A 219 15.67 -20.83 -14.32
N ARG A 220 15.13 -21.02 -15.54
CA ARG A 220 14.40 -20.00 -16.32
C ARG A 220 12.87 -20.13 -16.20
N GLY A 221 12.37 -20.96 -15.29
CA GLY A 221 10.94 -21.14 -15.01
C GLY A 221 10.16 -22.01 -15.99
N ARG A 222 10.82 -22.63 -16.97
CA ARG A 222 10.19 -23.55 -17.94
C ARG A 222 9.87 -24.90 -17.32
N THR A 223 8.90 -25.58 -17.91
CA THR A 223 8.41 -26.90 -17.49
C THR A 223 9.21 -28.05 -18.09
N SER A 224 9.84 -27.83 -19.25
CA SER A 224 10.66 -28.83 -19.94
C SER A 224 12.15 -28.63 -19.66
N TRP A 225 12.84 -29.74 -19.41
CA TRP A 225 14.26 -29.80 -19.13
C TRP A 225 15.04 -30.19 -20.38
N GLN A 226 16.31 -29.79 -20.42
CA GLN A 226 17.23 -30.08 -21.51
C GLN A 226 18.53 -30.64 -20.93
N PRO A 227 19.16 -31.65 -21.56
CA PRO A 227 20.41 -32.23 -21.07
C PRO A 227 21.53 -31.21 -20.83
N SER A 228 21.59 -30.14 -21.64
CA SER A 228 22.53 -29.03 -21.47
C SER A 228 22.31 -28.24 -20.19
N SER A 229 21.06 -28.09 -19.75
CA SER A 229 20.71 -27.41 -18.51
C SER A 229 21.09 -28.25 -17.29
N VAL A 230 20.87 -29.57 -17.35
CA VAL A 230 21.30 -30.51 -16.30
C VAL A 230 22.82 -30.56 -16.19
N ARG A 231 23.54 -30.62 -17.31
CA ARG A 231 25.01 -30.59 -17.33
C ARG A 231 25.57 -29.35 -16.64
N MET A 232 25.04 -28.18 -16.98
CA MET A 232 25.41 -26.91 -16.32
C MET A 232 25.16 -26.94 -14.80
N LEU A 233 24.10 -27.61 -14.35
CA LEU A 233 23.80 -27.76 -12.91
C LEU A 233 24.73 -28.76 -12.22
N LEU A 234 25.15 -29.85 -12.89
CA LEU A 234 26.15 -30.79 -12.37
C LEU A 234 27.52 -30.13 -12.22
N GLU A 235 28.00 -29.42 -13.24
CA GLU A 235 29.25 -28.64 -13.18
C GLU A 235 29.21 -27.55 -12.10
N ARG A 236 28.01 -27.06 -11.78
CA ARG A 236 27.79 -26.13 -10.67
C ARG A 236 27.78 -26.86 -9.33
N ALA A 237 27.16 -28.03 -9.23
CA ALA A 237 27.15 -28.86 -8.02
C ALA A 237 28.56 -29.32 -7.62
N GLU A 238 29.41 -29.64 -8.60
CA GLU A 238 30.83 -29.96 -8.38
C GLU A 238 31.60 -28.78 -7.80
N ARG A 239 31.40 -27.56 -8.34
CA ARG A 239 32.00 -26.34 -7.81
C ARG A 239 31.53 -25.98 -6.40
N LEU A 240 30.35 -26.46 -6.02
CA LEU A 240 29.78 -26.32 -4.68
C LEU A 240 30.20 -27.46 -3.73
N GLY A 241 30.98 -28.45 -4.20
CA GLY A 241 31.41 -29.59 -3.39
C GLY A 241 30.31 -30.60 -3.06
N LEU A 242 29.18 -30.58 -3.79
CA LEU A 242 28.03 -31.46 -3.57
C LEU A 242 28.18 -32.84 -4.24
N LEU A 243 29.22 -33.02 -5.06
CA LEU A 243 29.62 -34.28 -5.68
C LEU A 243 31.09 -34.54 -5.36
N VAL A 244 31.41 -35.73 -4.88
CA VAL A 244 32.80 -36.16 -4.71
C VAL A 244 33.36 -36.49 -6.08
N ARG A 245 34.46 -35.83 -6.45
CA ARG A 245 35.22 -36.15 -7.66
C ARG A 245 35.65 -37.61 -7.53
N GLN A 246 35.13 -38.52 -8.37
CA GLN A 246 35.84 -39.78 -8.58
C GLN A 246 37.10 -39.41 -9.35
N MET A 247 38.22 -39.43 -8.65
CA MET A 247 39.54 -39.37 -9.24
C MET A 247 39.79 -40.75 -9.87
N ASP A 248 39.89 -40.79 -11.20
CA ASP A 248 40.59 -41.86 -11.91
C ASP A 248 42.08 -41.84 -11.56
#